data_AF-A0A938A050-F1
#
_entry.id   AF-A0A938A050-F1
#
_cell.length_a   1.000
_cell.length_b   1.000
_cell.length_c   1.000
_cell.angle_alpha   90.00
_cell.angle_beta   90.00
_cell.angle_gamma   90.00
#
_symmetry.space_group_name_H-M   'P 1'
#
loop_
_entity.id
_entity.type
_entity.pdbx_description
1 polymer ?
#
loop_
_entity_poly.entity_id
_entity_poly.type
_entity_poly.pdbx_seq_one_letter_code
_entity_poly.pdbx_strand_id
1 'polypeptide(L)' 'MSESPAADADFALADGRTEAVLRGIPLARMGDLVEDIGQPIAFLASDESRFITGSTLALTGGMTYLR' A
#
# COMPACT_ATOMS: atom_id res chain seq x y z
N MET A 1 3.33 3.56 11.44
CA MET A 1 4.21 4.08 10.36
C MET A 1 5.25 2.99 10.09
N SER A 2 5.52 2.69 8.82
CA SER A 2 6.50 1.68 8.44
C SER A 2 7.87 2.27 8.77
N GLU A 3 8.61 1.67 9.69
CA GLU A 3 9.96 2.12 10.08
C GLU A 3 10.98 1.82 8.98
N SER A 4 10.71 2.29 7.76
CA SER A 4 11.62 2.17 6.63
C SER A 4 12.24 3.55 6.35
N PRO A 5 13.58 3.65 6.26
CA PRO A 5 14.27 4.92 6.01
C PRO A 5 13.80 5.67 4.76
N ALA A 6 13.28 4.94 3.75
CA ALA A 6 12.70 5.53 2.55
C ALA A 6 11.34 6.20 2.84
N ALA A 7 10.47 5.55 3.62
CA ALA A 7 9.21 6.15 4.07
C ALA A 7 9.49 7.39 4.93
N ASP A 8 10.44 7.31 5.86
CA ASP A 8 10.78 8.44 6.73
C ASP A 8 11.29 9.64 5.92
N ALA A 9 12.10 9.42 4.89
CA ALA A 9 12.57 10.48 3.99
C ALA A 9 11.44 11.11 3.17
N ASP A 10 10.48 10.31 2.70
CA ASP A 10 9.32 10.81 1.94
C ASP A 10 8.32 11.57 2.82
N PHE A 11 8.11 11.12 4.07
CA PHE A 11 7.21 11.75 5.02
C PHE A 11 7.84 12.93 5.79
N ALA A 12 9.18 13.04 5.84
CA ALA A 12 9.88 14.17 6.46
C ALA A 12 9.90 15.44 5.59
N LEU A 13 9.58 15.35 4.29
CA LEU A 13 9.47 16.50 3.36
C LEU A 13 8.08 17.17 3.39
N ALA A 14 7.46 17.22 4.57
CA ALA A 14 6.04 17.49 4.77
C ALA A 14 5.62 18.96 4.58
N ASP A 15 5.73 19.47 3.35
CA ASP A 15 4.93 20.59 2.88
C ASP A 15 4.67 20.42 1.36
N GLY A 16 3.44 20.10 0.96
CA GLY A 16 2.97 20.08 -0.44
C GLY A 16 3.30 18.82 -1.27
N ARG A 17 4.32 18.05 -0.89
CA ARG A 17 4.69 16.80 -1.57
C ARG A 17 3.75 15.65 -1.21
N THR A 18 3.29 15.61 0.04
CA THR A 18 2.33 14.61 0.55
C THR A 18 0.98 14.72 -0.15
N GLU A 19 0.44 15.93 -0.33
CA GLU A 19 -0.83 16.16 -1.02
C GLU A 19 -0.77 15.77 -2.49
N ALA A 20 0.38 15.99 -3.15
CA ALA A 20 0.58 15.56 -4.54
C ALA A 20 0.56 14.04 -4.68
N VAL A 21 1.19 13.33 -3.74
CA VAL A 21 1.15 11.86 -3.68
C VAL A 21 -0.27 11.37 -3.43
N LEU A 22 -0.97 11.93 -2.45
CA LEU A 22 -2.35 11.53 -2.13
C LEU A 22 -3.31 11.72 -3.30
N ARG A 23 -3.16 12.79 -4.09
CA ARG A 23 -3.95 12.98 -5.32
C ARG A 23 -3.69 11.93 -6.40
N GLY A 24 -2.51 11.32 -6.39
CA GLY A 24 -2.14 10.24 -7.31
C GLY A 24 -2.72 8.89 -6.92
N ILE A 25 -3.18 8.72 -5.69
CA ILE A 25 -3.80 7.49 -5.20
C ILE A 25 -5.32 7.58 -5.47
N PRO A 26 -5.92 6.67 -6.26
CA PRO A 26 -7.37 6.69 -6.51
C PRO A 26 -8.25 6.66 -5.24
N LEU A 27 -7.81 5.95 -4.19
CA LEU A 27 -8.49 5.97 -2.88
C LEU A 27 -8.24 7.24 -2.06
N ALA A 28 -7.46 8.20 -2.57
CA ALA A 28 -7.16 9.50 -1.98
C ALA A 28 -6.59 9.45 -0.55
N ARG A 29 -5.96 8.33 -0.17
CA ARG A 29 -5.38 8.12 1.15
C ARG A 29 -4.15 7.23 1.08
N MET A 30 -3.28 7.36 2.07
CA MET A 30 -2.24 6.36 2.30
C MET A 30 -2.86 5.05 2.79
N GLY A 31 -2.25 3.93 2.40
CA GLY A 31 -2.61 2.61 2.93
C GLY A 31 -2.26 2.50 4.41
N ASP A 32 -3.15 1.90 5.19
CA ASP A 32 -2.89 1.46 6.55
C ASP A 32 -2.05 0.18 6.52
N LEU A 33 -1.04 0.11 7.38
CA LEU A 33 -0.07 -0.99 7.37
C LEU A 33 -0.67 -2.31 7.85
N VAL A 34 -1.65 -2.25 8.74
CA VAL A 34 -2.28 -3.44 9.31
C VAL A 34 -3.46 -3.84 8.43
N GLU A 35 -4.35 -2.90 8.14
CA GLU A 35 -5.62 -3.20 7.47
C GLU A 35 -5.44 -3.37 5.95
N ASP A 36 -4.65 -2.50 5.27
CA ASP A 36 -4.52 -2.57 3.81
C ASP A 36 -3.36 -3.45 3.33
N ILE A 37 -2.38 -3.74 4.20
CA ILE A 37 -1.23 -4.61 3.87
C ILE A 37 -1.27 -5.89 4.71
N GLY A 38 -1.28 -5.77 6.03
CA GLY A 38 -1.21 -6.92 6.95
C GLY A 38 -2.33 -7.94 6.73
N GLN A 39 -3.59 -7.50 6.66
CA GLN A 39 -4.74 -8.40 6.48
C GLN A 39 -4.70 -9.16 5.13
N PRO A 40 -4.45 -8.51 3.97
CA PRO A 40 -4.24 -9.24 2.72
C PRO A 40 -3.10 -10.27 2.78
N ILE A 41 -1.99 -9.95 3.45
CA ILE A 41 -0.89 -10.91 3.62
C ILE A 41 -1.32 -12.08 4.53
N ALA A 42 -2.06 -11.81 5.62
CA ALA A 42 -2.60 -12.85 6.47
C ALA A 42 -3.56 -13.78 5.70
N PHE A 43 -4.39 -13.23 4.81
CA PHE A 43 -5.20 -14.02 3.88
C PHE A 43 -4.32 -14.91 2.98
N LEU A 44 -3.30 -14.33 2.33
CA LEU A 44 -2.39 -15.08 1.45
C LEU A 44 -1.58 -16.17 2.18
N ALA A 45 -1.36 -16.01 3.49
CA ALA A 45 -0.70 -17.00 4.34
C ALA A 45 -1.65 -18.08 4.89
N SER A 46 -2.96 -17.94 4.68
CA SER A 46 -3.98 -18.85 5.21
C SER A 46 -4.35 -19.96 4.23
N ASP A 47 -5.07 -20.97 4.71
CA ASP A 47 -5.59 -22.07 3.87
C ASP A 47 -6.65 -21.61 2.85
N GLU A 48 -7.26 -20.44 3.08
CA GLU A 48 -8.29 -19.87 2.19
C GLU A 48 -7.71 -19.50 0.82
N SER A 49 -6.40 -19.24 0.73
CA SER A 49 -5.70 -18.91 -0.51
C SER A 49 -4.90 -20.06 -1.10
N ARG A 50 -5.13 -21.32 -0.68
CA ARG A 50 -4.28 -22.48 -1.04
C ARG A 50 -4.08 -22.76 -2.54
N PHE A 51 -4.92 -22.20 -3.40
CA PHE A 51 -4.82 -22.37 -4.86
C PHE A 51 -4.24 -21.13 -5.57
N ILE A 52 -3.88 -20.09 -4.83
CA ILE A 52 -3.27 -18.87 -5.35
C ILE A 52 -1.76 -19.03 -5.30
N THR A 53 -1.12 -19.03 -6.47
CA THR A 53 0.35 -19.09 -6.60
C THR A 53 0.81 -18.36 -7.87
N GLY A 54 2.09 -18.00 -7.95
CA GLY A 54 2.70 -17.34 -9.12
C GLY A 54 2.09 -15.98 -9.48
N SER A 55 1.33 -15.37 -8.57
CA SER A 55 0.55 -14.16 -8.82
C SER A 55 1.17 -12.97 -8.09
N THR A 56 1.09 -11.79 -8.70
CA THR A 56 1.45 -10.51 -8.06
C THR A 56 0.17 -9.77 -7.68
N LEU A 57 0.00 -9.46 -6.40
CA LEU A 57 -1.13 -8.68 -5.90
C LEU A 57 -0.67 -7.24 -5.61
N ALA A 58 -1.20 -6.26 -6.34
CA ALA A 58 -0.87 -4.85 -6.11
C ALA A 58 -1.76 -4.24 -5.02
N LEU A 59 -1.20 -3.99 -3.85
CA LEU A 59 -1.85 -3.30 -2.73
C LEU A 59 -1.48 -1.81 -2.75
N THR A 60 -1.98 -1.08 -3.75
CA THR A 60 -1.51 0.29 -4.06
C THR A 60 -2.59 1.36 -4.03
N GLY A 61 -3.76 1.07 -3.43
CA GLY A 61 -4.89 2.00 -3.41
C GLY A 61 -5.39 2.42 -4.80
N GLY A 62 -5.09 1.60 -5.83
CA GLY A 62 -5.48 1.81 -7.22
C GLY A 62 -4.37 2.34 -8.15
N MET A 63 -3.21 2.75 -7.64
CA MET A 63 -2.17 3.41 -8.46
C MET A 63 -1.61 2.57 -9.62
N THR A 64 -1.61 1.24 -9.50
CA THR A 64 -0.93 0.37 -10.48
C THR A 64 -1.76 0.11 -11.74
N TYR A 65 -3.09 0.15 -11.65
CA TYR A 65 -3.96 -0.36 -12.72
C TYR A 65 -5.11 0.57 -13.11
N LEU A 66 -5.42 1.61 -12.33
CA LEU A 66 -6.40 2.63 -12.71
C LEU A 66 -5.64 3.86 -13.20
N ARG A 67 -5.83 4.21 -14.49
CA ARG A 67 -5.42 5.48 -15.08
C ARG A 67 -6.64 6.34 -15.34
#